data_AF-A0A7C3PVR1-F1
#
_entry.id   AF-A0A7C3PVR1-F1
#
_cell.length_a   1.000
_cell.length_b   1.000
_cell.length_c   1.000
_cell.angle_alpha   90.00
_cell.angle_beta   90.00
_cell.angle_gamma   90.00
#
_symmetry.space_group_name_H-M   'P 1'
#
loop_
_entity.id
_entity.type
_entity.pdbx_description
1 polymer ?
#
loop_
_entity_poly.entity_id
_entity_poly.type
_entity_poly.pdbx_seq_one_letter_code
_entity_poly.pdbx_strand_id
1 'polypeptide(L)'
;MAKLILAAERILRARRLIQQARDLPVPATGLGKSDFSYIANVKDLLRQAKDMVKFIPQTAGVSVEMKEEVKRIYEEIEQAKREILY
;
A
#
# COMPACT_ATOMS: atom_id res chain seq x y z
N MET A 1 -1.21 -23.31 -10.87
CA MET A 1 -0.72 -22.09 -11.55
C MET A 1 -1.36 -20.88 -10.89
N ALA A 2 -0.57 -19.92 -10.41
CA ALA A 2 -1.11 -18.67 -9.87
C ALA A 2 -1.80 -17.90 -10.99
N LYS A 3 -3.05 -17.46 -10.77
CA LYS A 3 -3.77 -16.60 -11.73
C LYS A 3 -2.91 -15.36 -12.00
N LEU A 4 -2.59 -15.08 -13.26
CA LEU A 4 -1.93 -13.84 -13.66
C LEU A 4 -2.87 -12.68 -13.34
N ILE A 5 -2.51 -11.90 -12.32
CA ILE A 5 -3.26 -10.71 -11.91
C ILE A 5 -2.91 -9.57 -12.89
N LEU A 6 -3.92 -8.98 -13.52
CA LEU A 6 -3.79 -7.83 -14.42
C LEU A 6 -3.27 -6.58 -13.69
N ALA A 7 -2.62 -5.66 -14.41
CA ALA A 7 -2.08 -4.42 -13.82
C ALA A 7 -3.16 -3.58 -13.12
N ALA A 8 -4.36 -3.48 -13.70
CA ALA A 8 -5.49 -2.80 -13.08
C ALA A 8 -5.92 -3.46 -11.75
N GLU A 9 -5.91 -4.78 -11.69
CA GLU A 9 -6.26 -5.51 -10.46
C GLU A 9 -5.17 -5.35 -9.38
N ARG A 10 -3.89 -5.27 -9.78
CA ARG A 10 -2.78 -4.93 -8.87
C ARG A 10 -2.98 -3.54 -8.23
N ILE A 11 -3.40 -2.55 -9.00
CA ILE A 11 -3.72 -1.21 -8.49
C ILE A 11 -4.86 -1.25 -7.46
N LEU A 12 -5.95 -1.95 -7.77
CA LEU A 12 -7.08 -2.09 -6.84
C LEU A 12 -6.66 -2.77 -5.54
N ARG A 13 -5.82 -3.81 -5.62
CA ARG A 13 -5.29 -4.51 -4.44
C ARG A 13 -4.35 -3.61 -3.62
N ALA A 14 -3.51 -2.80 -4.27
CA ALA A 14 -2.66 -1.85 -3.57
C ALA A 14 -3.47 -0.83 -2.76
N ARG A 15 -4.53 -0.26 -3.35
CA ARG A 15 -5.45 0.64 -2.65
C ARG A 15 -6.13 -0.02 -1.46
N ARG A 16 -6.55 -1.29 -1.61
CA ARG A 16 -7.11 -2.06 -0.48
C ARG A 16 -6.10 -2.25 0.65
N LEU A 17 -4.84 -2.52 0.35
CA LEU A 17 -3.78 -2.66 1.36
C LEU A 17 -3.52 -1.35 2.10
N ILE A 18 -3.56 -0.20 1.39
CA ILE A 18 -3.45 1.13 2.02
C ILE A 18 -4.65 1.38 2.93
N GLN A 19 -5.85 1.05 2.48
CA GLN A 19 -7.05 1.20 3.30
C GLN A 19 -7.00 0.30 4.54
N GLN A 20 -6.54 -0.94 4.39
CA GLN A 20 -6.30 -1.84 5.53
C GLN A 20 -5.30 -1.27 6.54
N ALA A 21 -4.28 -0.55 6.08
CA ALA A 21 -3.35 0.12 6.99
C ALA A 21 -4.04 1.25 7.78
N ARG A 22 -4.96 1.99 7.15
CA ARG A 22 -5.76 3.05 7.80
C ARG A 22 -6.79 2.49 8.78
N ASP A 23 -7.40 1.36 8.43
CA ASP A 23 -8.42 0.70 9.24
C ASP A 23 -7.83 -0.20 10.33
N LEU A 24 -6.50 -0.35 10.38
CA LEU A 24 -5.84 -1.21 11.36
C LEU A 24 -6.13 -0.67 12.77
N PRO A 25 -6.75 -1.48 13.65
CA PRO A 25 -7.12 -1.01 14.97
C PRO A 25 -5.86 -0.71 15.78
N VAL A 26 -5.83 0.48 16.37
CA VAL A 26 -4.80 0.85 17.34
C VAL A 26 -4.98 -0.03 18.58
N PRO A 27 -3.91 -0.65 19.12
CA PRO A 27 -3.98 -1.44 20.34
C PRO A 27 -4.62 -0.62 21.49
N ALA A 28 -5.73 -1.13 22.04
CA ALA A 28 -6.43 -0.47 23.14
C ALA A 28 -5.70 -0.58 24.49
N THR A 29 -4.76 -1.52 24.59
CA THR A 29 -3.96 -1.80 25.78
C THR A 29 -2.47 -1.69 25.44
N GLY A 30 -1.66 -1.18 26.36
CA GLY A 30 -0.22 -1.03 26.15
C GLY A 30 0.16 0.33 25.57
N LEU A 31 1.08 0.35 24.60
CA LEU A 31 1.68 1.58 24.04
C LEU A 31 0.83 2.26 22.94
N GLY A 32 -0.33 1.71 22.58
CA GLY A 32 -1.22 2.28 21.58
C GLY A 32 -0.55 2.45 20.22
N LYS A 33 -0.57 3.67 19.66
CA LYS A 33 0.09 3.99 18.38
C LYS A 33 1.61 3.81 18.40
N SER A 34 2.23 3.82 19.58
CA SER A 34 3.66 3.62 19.78
C SER A 34 4.04 2.14 19.92
N ASP A 35 3.07 1.22 19.84
CA ASP A 35 3.33 -0.21 19.89
C ASP A 35 4.15 -0.67 18.68
N PHE A 36 5.25 -1.37 18.94
CA PHE A 36 6.16 -1.82 17.88
C PHE A 36 5.49 -2.77 16.89
N SER A 37 4.61 -3.65 17.36
CA SER A 37 3.88 -4.59 16.50
C SER A 37 2.86 -3.84 15.64
N TYR A 38 2.16 -2.86 16.20
CA TYR A 38 1.27 -1.98 15.41
C TYR A 38 2.03 -1.23 14.32
N ILE A 39 3.14 -0.57 14.66
CA ILE A 39 3.97 0.16 13.70
C ILE A 39 4.52 -0.79 12.60
N ALA A 40 4.96 -1.99 12.99
CA ALA A 40 5.45 -2.99 12.04
C ALA A 40 4.35 -3.44 11.07
N ASN A 41 3.14 -3.70 11.57
CA ASN A 41 2.00 -4.12 10.74
C ASN A 41 1.58 -3.02 9.75
N VAL A 42 1.49 -1.76 10.19
CA VAL A 42 1.19 -0.63 9.30
C VAL A 42 2.25 -0.52 8.20
N LYS A 43 3.54 -0.55 8.57
CA LYS A 43 4.64 -0.48 7.60
C LYS A 43 4.64 -1.66 6.63
N ASP A 44 4.29 -2.85 7.10
CA ASP A 44 4.24 -4.04 6.26
C ASP A 44 3.11 -3.96 5.22
N LEU A 45 1.90 -3.54 5.62
CA LEU A 45 0.78 -3.34 4.69
C LEU A 45 1.12 -2.31 3.59
N LEU A 46 1.74 -1.19 3.98
CA LEU A 46 2.19 -0.17 3.03
C LEU A 46 3.31 -0.66 2.10
N ARG A 47 4.22 -1.50 2.62
CA ARG A 47 5.26 -2.17 1.82
C ARG A 47 4.64 -3.12 0.79
N GLN A 48 3.68 -3.94 1.21
CA GLN A 48 2.96 -4.85 0.30
C GLN A 48 2.21 -4.08 -0.79
N ALA A 49 1.59 -2.94 -0.46
CA ALA A 49 0.92 -2.07 -1.43
C ALA A 49 1.92 -1.56 -2.49
N LYS A 50 3.10 -1.11 -2.07
CA LYS A 50 4.19 -0.69 -2.96
C LYS A 50 4.69 -1.83 -3.85
N ASP A 51 4.89 -3.01 -3.29
CA ASP A 51 5.38 -4.18 -4.02
C ASP A 51 4.41 -4.65 -5.11
N MET A 52 3.11 -4.41 -4.91
CA MET A 52 2.06 -4.71 -5.89
C MET A 52 2.20 -3.89 -7.19
N VAL A 53 2.67 -2.64 -7.08
CA VAL A 53 2.66 -1.67 -8.19
C VAL A 53 4.04 -1.35 -8.77
N LYS A 54 5.13 -1.67 -8.04
CA LYS A 54 6.49 -1.26 -8.43
C LYS A 54 6.98 -1.73 -9.80
N PHE A 55 6.45 -2.85 -10.29
CA PHE A 55 6.83 -3.42 -11.58
C PHE A 55 5.90 -3.03 -12.74
N ILE A 56 4.77 -2.37 -12.45
CA ILE A 56 3.83 -1.93 -13.49
C ILE A 56 4.54 -0.98 -14.49
N PRO A 57 5.28 0.06 -14.06
CA PRO A 57 5.95 0.96 -15.01
C PRO A 57 7.04 0.31 -15.87
N GLN A 58 7.56 -0.85 -15.45
CA GLN A 58 8.61 -1.61 -16.13
C GLN A 58 8.06 -2.62 -17.13
N THR A 59 6.74 -2.80 -17.17
CA THR A 59 6.08 -3.72 -18.10
C THR A 59 5.96 -3.06 -19.48
N ALA A 60 6.33 -3.79 -20.54
CA ALA A 60 6.19 -3.30 -21.91
C ALA A 60 4.72 -3.01 -22.26
N GLY A 61 4.46 -1.91 -22.97
CA GLY A 61 3.11 -1.53 -23.40
C GLY A 61 2.24 -0.83 -22.34
N VAL A 62 2.80 -0.45 -21.20
CA VAL A 62 2.06 0.29 -20.16
C VAL A 62 1.83 1.75 -20.57
N SER A 63 0.56 2.17 -20.51
CA SER A 63 0.12 3.53 -20.84
C SER A 63 0.66 4.59 -19.88
N VAL A 64 0.63 5.85 -20.32
CA VAL A 64 1.01 7.01 -19.48
C VAL A 64 0.10 7.12 -18.26
N GLU A 65 -1.22 6.97 -18.46
CA GLU A 65 -2.23 6.98 -17.39
C GLU A 65 -1.92 5.97 -16.28
N MET A 66 -1.50 4.75 -16.66
CA MET A 66 -1.17 3.70 -15.70
C MET A 66 0.08 4.06 -14.88
N LYS A 67 1.06 4.75 -15.48
CA LYS A 67 2.24 5.25 -14.74
C LYS A 67 1.85 6.35 -13.76
N GLU A 68 0.90 7.21 -14.13
CA GLU A 68 0.36 8.24 -13.24
C GLU A 68 -0.42 7.63 -12.08
N GLU A 69 -1.24 6.61 -12.32
CA GLU A 69 -1.93 5.87 -11.26
C GLU A 69 -0.95 5.24 -10.27
N VAL A 70 0.15 4.66 -10.75
CA VAL A 70 1.21 4.13 -9.86
C VAL A 70 1.86 5.24 -9.03
N LYS A 71 2.08 6.43 -9.60
CA LYS A 71 2.59 7.59 -8.85
C LYS A 71 1.62 8.02 -7.74
N ARG A 72 0.32 8.12 -8.06
CA ARG A 72 -0.72 8.43 -7.08
C ARG A 72 -0.72 7.44 -5.92
N ILE A 73 -0.55 6.15 -6.20
CA ILE A 73 -0.46 5.12 -5.16
C ILE A 73 0.77 5.33 -4.26
N TYR A 74 1.92 5.75 -4.81
CA TYR A 74 3.07 6.09 -3.97
C TYR A 74 2.83 7.30 -3.08
N GLU A 75 2.13 8.32 -3.59
CA GLU A 75 1.73 9.49 -2.80
C GLU A 75 0.74 9.09 -1.70
N GLU A 76 -0.27 8.27 -2.02
CA GLU A 76 -1.23 7.73 -1.05
C GLU A 76 -0.54 6.91 0.06
N ILE A 77 0.47 6.11 -0.28
CA ILE A 77 1.25 5.32 0.68
C ILE A 77 2.00 6.23 1.64
N GLU A 78 2.70 7.25 1.13
CA GLU A 78 3.45 8.18 1.99
C GLU A 78 2.52 9.05 2.82
N GLN A 79 1.37 9.45 2.27
CA GLN A 79 0.34 10.16 3.02
C GLN A 79 -0.21 9.29 4.16
N ALA A 80 -0.62 8.05 3.89
CA ALA A 80 -1.13 7.14 4.92
C ALA A 80 -0.07 6.86 5.99
N LYS A 81 1.19 6.68 5.60
CA LYS A 81 2.30 6.51 6.54
C LYS A 81 2.43 7.71 7.48
N ARG A 82 2.32 8.93 6.97
CA ARG A 82 2.35 10.16 7.77
C ARG A 82 1.15 10.22 8.71
N GLU A 83 -0.06 10.10 8.18
CA GLU A 83 -1.32 10.16 8.95
C GLU A 83 -1.39 9.15 10.11
N ILE A 84 -0.84 7.95 9.91
CA ILE A 84 -0.96 6.86 10.89
C ILE A 84 0.17 6.91 11.93
N LEU A 85 1.41 7.22 11.51
CA LEU A 85 2.62 7.01 12.33
C LEU A 85 3.31 8.31 12.79
N TYR A 86 2.93 9.48 12.28
CA TYR A 86 3.55 10.77 12.59
C TYR A 86 2.49 11.82 12.96
#